data_AF-A0A7R9YDV2-F1
#
_entry.id   AF-A0A7R9YDV2-F1
#
_cell.length_a   1.000
_cell.length_b   1.000
_cell.length_c   1.000
_cell.angle_alpha   90.00
_cell.angle_beta   90.00
_cell.angle_gamma   90.00
#
_symmetry.space_group_name_H-M   'P 1'
#
loop_
_entity.id
_entity.type
_entity.pdbx_description
1 polymer ?
#
loop_
_entity_poly.entity_id
_entity_poly.type
_entity_poly.pdbx_seq_one_letter_code
_entity_poly.pdbx_strand_id
1 'polypeptide(L)'
;NYPVVPAGVLHTSLPISGLTALLDRGGDLIHKPVIDRIRMHPSLLAGCVGVLVNAMNLIPVGRLDGNRAIGAAFGRNVAQISTLVGLGVMGFSGFFDSSETTAAVGSSQLLLNWAIVVMLFQRNPDVPALDEITDVGIVRKAVAMASIAFAILCFVPFPDISGILY
;
A
#
# COMPACT_ATOMS: atom_id res chain seq x y z
N ASN A 1 -5.08 29.55 -3.46
CA ASN A 1 -4.86 29.01 -2.10
C ASN A 1 -4.48 27.55 -2.19
N TYR A 2 -3.32 27.18 -1.67
CA TYR A 2 -2.90 25.77 -1.62
C TYR A 2 -3.67 25.02 -0.54
N PRO A 3 -4.01 23.74 -0.76
CA PRO A 3 -4.64 22.91 0.26
C PRO A 3 -3.69 22.73 1.46
N VAL A 4 -4.28 22.73 2.66
CA VAL A 4 -3.58 22.56 3.92
C VAL A 4 -3.89 21.16 4.44
N VAL A 5 -2.85 20.36 4.66
CA VAL A 5 -2.96 18.94 5.05
C VAL A 5 -2.07 18.68 6.29
N PRO A 6 -2.46 17.79 7.21
CA PRO A 6 -1.58 17.38 8.30
C PRO A 6 -0.26 16.79 7.80
N ALA A 7 0.84 17.12 8.47
CA ALA A 7 2.18 16.60 8.17
C ALA A 7 2.22 15.07 8.29
N GLY A 8 1.41 14.51 9.20
CA GLY A 8 1.26 13.06 9.38
C GLY A 8 1.01 12.27 8.09
N VAL A 9 0.34 12.84 7.10
CA VAL A 9 0.09 12.16 5.80
C VAL A 9 1.38 11.75 5.10
N LEU A 10 2.49 12.44 5.35
CA LEU A 10 3.77 12.13 4.74
C LEU A 10 4.52 11.02 5.47
N HIS A 11 4.20 10.74 6.74
CA HIS A 11 4.92 9.78 7.60
C HIS A 11 4.31 8.38 7.58
N THR A 12 3.19 8.20 6.90
CA THR A 12 2.37 6.99 7.04
C THR A 12 2.75 5.88 6.07
N SER A 13 3.62 6.20 5.12
CA SER A 13 4.15 5.26 4.15
C SER A 13 5.60 5.57 3.85
N LEU A 14 6.46 4.60 4.12
CA LEU A 14 7.91 4.69 3.95
C LEU A 14 8.34 5.23 2.56
N PRO A 15 7.78 4.78 1.41
CA PRO A 15 8.19 5.30 0.12
C PRO A 15 7.77 6.76 -0.12
N ILE A 16 6.62 7.19 0.41
CA ILE A 16 6.19 8.59 0.31
C ILE A 16 7.11 9.47 1.15
N SER A 17 7.41 9.06 2.39
CA SER A 17 8.35 9.76 3.27
C SER A 17 9.76 9.82 2.68
N GLY A 18 10.23 8.72 2.09
CA GLY A 18 11.54 8.67 1.42
C GLY A 18 11.61 9.59 0.20
N LEU A 19 10.55 9.64 -0.59
CA LEU A 19 10.48 10.52 -1.76
C LEU A 19 10.39 11.99 -1.35
N THR A 20 9.62 12.32 -0.33
CA THR A 20 9.63 13.68 0.22
C THR A 20 10.97 14.04 0.82
N ALA A 21 11.73 13.09 1.39
CA ALA A 21 13.07 13.34 1.93
C ALA A 21 14.06 13.73 0.83
N LEU A 22 13.95 13.08 -0.33
CA LEU A 22 14.80 13.36 -1.48
C LEU A 22 14.47 14.71 -2.14
N LEU A 23 13.18 15.08 -2.16
CA LEU A 23 12.72 16.32 -2.77
C LEU A 23 12.91 17.53 -1.84
N ASP A 24 12.78 17.32 -0.54
CA ASP A 24 13.01 18.34 0.47
C ASP A 24 14.50 18.49 0.77
N ARG A 25 15.19 19.23 -0.11
CA ARG A 25 16.61 19.59 0.06
C ARG A 25 16.91 20.33 1.38
N GLY A 26 15.89 20.82 2.10
CA GLY A 26 16.03 21.52 3.38
C GLY A 26 15.72 20.68 4.63
N GLY A 27 15.16 19.48 4.50
CA GLY A 27 14.84 18.57 5.61
C GLY A 27 13.75 19.06 6.59
N ASP A 28 13.09 20.18 6.29
CA ASP A 28 12.16 20.88 7.20
C ASP A 28 10.73 20.30 7.15
N LEU A 29 10.40 19.47 6.16
CA LEU A 29 9.08 18.85 6.01
C LEU A 29 8.95 17.52 6.75
N ILE A 30 10.05 16.79 6.95
CA ILE A 30 10.08 15.48 7.64
C ILE A 30 10.35 15.62 9.13
N HIS A 31 11.03 16.67 9.57
CA HIS A 31 11.25 16.89 10.99
C HIS A 31 10.06 17.55 11.70
N LYS A 32 9.01 17.94 10.95
CA LYS A 32 7.82 18.54 11.53
C LYS A 32 6.97 17.50 12.26
N PRO A 33 6.44 17.83 13.46
CA PRO A 33 5.60 16.91 14.19
C PRO A 33 4.32 16.59 13.40
N VAL A 34 3.82 15.37 13.55
CA VAL A 34 2.64 14.81 12.85
C VAL A 34 1.41 15.74 12.91
N ILE A 35 1.29 16.52 13.99
CA ILE A 35 0.19 17.46 14.26
C ILE A 35 0.25 18.76 13.45
N ASP A 36 1.40 19.10 12.88
CA ASP A 36 1.57 20.36 12.14
C ASP A 36 0.85 20.32 10.79
N ARG A 37 0.44 21.50 10.31
CA ARG A 37 -0.29 21.65 9.06
C ARG A 37 0.59 22.27 7.98
N ILE A 38 0.79 21.55 6.90
CA ILE A 38 1.67 21.95 5.80
C ILE A 38 0.83 22.31 4.58
N ARG A 39 1.21 23.39 3.88
CA ARG A 39 0.65 23.74 2.57
C ARG A 39 1.35 22.91 1.50
N MET A 40 0.59 22.08 0.79
CA MET A 40 1.13 21.23 -0.27
C MET A 40 0.61 21.64 -1.65
N HIS A 41 1.44 21.45 -2.67
CA HIS A 41 1.00 21.61 -4.04
C HIS A 41 0.01 20.49 -4.40
N PRO A 42 -1.11 20.77 -5.11
CA PRO A 42 -2.12 19.76 -5.44
C PRO A 42 -1.57 18.55 -6.22
N SER A 43 -0.54 18.75 -7.06
CA SER A 43 0.10 17.65 -7.78
C SER A 43 0.88 16.70 -6.87
N LEU A 44 1.49 17.20 -5.79
CA LEU A 44 2.20 16.37 -4.82
C LEU A 44 1.19 15.48 -4.08
N LEU A 45 0.08 16.08 -3.64
CA LEU A 45 -1.01 15.34 -3.00
C LEU A 45 -1.59 14.26 -3.93
N ALA A 46 -1.83 14.60 -5.21
CA ALA A 46 -2.29 13.64 -6.20
C ALA A 46 -1.26 12.50 -6.42
N GLY A 47 0.04 12.82 -6.39
CA GLY A 47 1.11 11.82 -6.45
C GLY A 47 1.08 10.86 -5.26
N CYS A 48 0.96 11.37 -4.03
CA CYS A 48 0.85 10.55 -2.82
C CYS A 48 -0.37 9.61 -2.88
N VAL A 49 -1.52 10.12 -3.30
CA VAL A 49 -2.73 9.32 -3.49
C VAL A 49 -2.53 8.27 -4.59
N GLY A 50 -1.87 8.64 -5.69
CA GLY A 50 -1.57 7.71 -6.79
C GLY A 50 -0.67 6.55 -6.37
N VAL A 51 0.34 6.81 -5.53
CA VAL A 51 1.19 5.76 -4.93
C VAL A 51 0.35 4.82 -4.07
N LEU A 52 -0.52 5.37 -3.21
CA LEU A 52 -1.41 4.58 -2.36
C LEU A 52 -2.36 3.69 -3.18
N VAL A 53 -3.03 4.25 -4.19
CA VAL A 53 -3.97 3.50 -5.04
C VAL A 53 -3.25 2.38 -5.80
N ASN A 54 -2.04 2.64 -6.32
CA ASN A 54 -1.24 1.61 -6.97
C ASN A 54 -0.80 0.52 -6.00
N ALA A 55 -0.40 0.89 -4.78
CA ALA A 55 -0.06 -0.08 -3.74
C ALA A 55 -1.27 -0.96 -3.39
N MET A 56 -2.47 -0.39 -3.27
CA MET A 56 -3.70 -1.14 -3.05
C MET A 56 -4.01 -2.11 -4.19
N ASN A 57 -3.79 -1.73 -5.45
CA ASN A 57 -3.97 -2.60 -6.61
C ASN A 57 -2.90 -3.70 -6.74
N LEU A 58 -1.74 -3.53 -6.12
CA LEU A 58 -0.67 -4.52 -6.08
C LEU A 58 -0.81 -5.53 -4.93
N ILE A 59 -1.82 -5.37 -4.06
CA ILE A 59 -2.14 -6.37 -3.04
C ILE A 59 -2.54 -7.68 -3.73
N PRO A 60 -2.00 -8.83 -3.30
CA PRO A 60 -2.22 -10.11 -3.97
C PRO A 60 -3.58 -10.74 -3.61
N VAL A 61 -4.67 -10.05 -3.95
CA VAL A 61 -6.04 -10.46 -3.64
C VAL A 61 -6.98 -10.33 -4.84
N GLY A 62 -7.83 -11.33 -5.05
CA GLY A 62 -8.98 -11.25 -5.94
C GLY A 62 -8.57 -11.04 -7.39
N ARG A 63 -9.14 -10.01 -8.02
CA ARG A 63 -8.87 -9.62 -9.42
C ARG A 63 -7.98 -8.38 -9.51
N LEU A 64 -7.27 -8.06 -8.43
CA LEU A 64 -6.30 -6.98 -8.40
C LEU A 64 -5.06 -7.35 -9.22
N ASP A 65 -4.36 -6.33 -9.72
CA ASP A 65 -3.18 -6.51 -10.58
C ASP A 65 -2.06 -7.27 -9.87
N GLY A 66 -1.93 -7.12 -8.55
CA GLY A 66 -1.01 -7.92 -7.73
C GLY A 66 -1.31 -9.42 -7.77
N ASN A 67 -2.58 -9.80 -7.69
CA ASN A 67 -2.97 -11.21 -7.75
C ASN A 67 -2.78 -11.80 -9.15
N ARG A 68 -3.04 -11.01 -10.19
CA ARG A 68 -2.76 -11.36 -11.58
C ARG A 68 -1.27 -11.54 -11.82
N ALA A 69 -0.43 -10.67 -11.25
CA ALA A 69 1.01 -10.78 -11.33
C ALA A 69 1.52 -12.07 -10.66
N ILE A 70 0.99 -12.43 -9.48
CA ILE A 70 1.29 -13.72 -8.83
C ILE A 70 0.80 -14.90 -9.68
N GLY A 71 -0.43 -14.83 -10.19
CA GLY A 71 -1.00 -15.91 -10.99
C GLY A 71 -0.23 -16.16 -12.28
N ALA A 72 0.21 -15.09 -12.94
CA ALA A 72 1.08 -15.19 -14.10
C ALA A 72 2.46 -15.75 -13.74
N ALA A 73 3.04 -15.34 -12.61
CA ALA A 73 4.40 -15.74 -12.22
C ALA A 73 4.50 -17.15 -11.63
N PHE A 74 3.52 -17.59 -10.84
CA PHE A 74 3.58 -18.81 -10.03
C PHE A 74 2.40 -19.77 -10.28
N GLY A 75 1.50 -19.42 -11.20
CA GLY A 75 0.36 -20.24 -11.57
C GLY A 75 -0.88 -19.99 -10.72
N ARG A 76 -2.00 -20.58 -11.17
CA ARG A 76 -3.34 -20.26 -10.68
C ARG A 76 -3.60 -20.70 -9.24
N ASN A 77 -3.04 -21.83 -8.83
CA ASN A 77 -3.19 -22.34 -7.46
C ASN A 77 -2.59 -21.36 -6.45
N VAL A 78 -1.43 -20.78 -6.76
CA VAL A 78 -0.78 -19.79 -5.90
C VAL A 78 -1.60 -18.50 -5.83
N ALA A 79 -2.17 -18.03 -6.95
CA ALA A 79 -3.06 -16.86 -6.96
C ALA A 79 -4.34 -17.05 -6.14
N GLN A 80 -4.91 -18.26 -6.11
CA GLN A 80 -6.09 -18.56 -5.29
C GLN A 80 -5.74 -18.58 -3.80
N ILE A 81 -4.60 -19.19 -3.45
CA ILE A 81 -4.11 -19.22 -2.07
C ILE A 81 -3.75 -17.81 -1.60
N SER A 82 -3.06 -17.02 -2.42
CA SER A 82 -2.72 -15.62 -2.07
C SER A 82 -3.95 -14.78 -1.85
N THR A 83 -5.01 -14.98 -2.65
CA THR A 83 -6.29 -14.30 -2.45
C THR A 83 -6.93 -14.63 -1.11
N LEU A 84 -6.97 -15.92 -0.75
CA LEU A 84 -7.53 -16.35 0.53
C LEU A 84 -6.72 -15.80 1.71
N VAL A 85 -5.40 -15.92 1.64
CA VAL A 85 -4.48 -15.41 2.67
C VAL A 85 -4.59 -13.90 2.78
N GLY A 86 -4.58 -13.17 1.67
CA GLY A 86 -4.65 -11.72 1.66
C GLY A 86 -5.98 -11.18 2.17
N LEU A 87 -7.12 -11.77 1.80
CA LEU A 87 -8.41 -11.42 2.42
C LEU A 87 -8.43 -11.72 3.92
N GLY A 88 -7.84 -12.84 4.33
CA GLY A 88 -7.70 -13.20 5.74
C GLY A 88 -6.89 -12.15 6.51
N VAL A 89 -5.72 -11.78 6.00
CA VAL A 89 -4.84 -10.78 6.62
C VAL A 89 -5.50 -9.39 6.66
N MET A 90 -6.08 -8.94 5.55
CA MET A 90 -6.73 -7.62 5.50
C MET A 90 -7.98 -7.57 6.39
N GLY A 91 -8.80 -8.62 6.37
CA GLY A 91 -9.96 -8.74 7.25
C GLY A 91 -9.57 -8.77 8.72
N PHE A 92 -8.54 -9.56 9.07
CA PHE A 92 -8.03 -9.65 10.44
C PHE A 92 -7.40 -8.35 10.91
N SER A 93 -6.68 -7.62 10.04
CA SER A 93 -6.03 -6.36 10.39
C SER A 93 -6.98 -5.29 10.92
N GLY A 94 -8.25 -5.32 10.50
CA GLY A 94 -9.28 -4.39 10.99
C GLY A 94 -9.79 -4.68 12.42
N PHE A 95 -9.58 -5.88 12.95
CA PHE A 95 -10.09 -6.28 14.28
C PHE A 95 -9.09 -6.01 15.43
N PHE A 96 -7.80 -5.88 15.14
CA PHE A 96 -6.73 -5.76 16.16
C PHE A 96 -6.28 -4.32 16.44
N ASP A 97 -6.90 -3.34 15.80
CA ASP A 97 -6.49 -1.94 15.98
C ASP A 97 -7.16 -1.33 17.22
N SER A 98 -6.61 -1.67 18.39
CA SER A 98 -6.94 -1.09 19.70
C SER A 98 -5.89 -0.10 20.20
N SER A 99 -5.01 0.37 19.32
CA SER A 99 -3.89 1.25 19.64
C SER A 99 -4.12 2.66 19.08
N GLU A 100 -4.32 3.63 19.97
CA GLU A 100 -4.56 5.05 19.66
C GLU A 100 -3.41 5.70 18.85
N THR A 101 -2.25 5.04 18.72
CA THR A 101 -1.10 5.53 17.94
C THR A 101 -1.18 5.21 16.44
N THR A 102 -2.09 4.34 15.99
CA THR A 102 -2.38 4.09 14.56
C THR A 102 -3.52 4.97 14.02
N ALA A 103 -4.14 5.79 14.88
CA ALA A 103 -5.35 6.56 14.58
C ALA A 103 -5.13 7.72 13.58
N ALA A 104 -3.89 8.15 13.35
CA ALA A 104 -3.63 9.28 12.47
C ALA A 104 -3.86 8.96 10.98
N VAL A 105 -3.63 7.71 10.53
CA VAL A 105 -3.95 7.26 9.16
C VAL A 105 -4.26 5.77 9.16
N GLY A 106 -5.55 5.46 9.32
CA GLY A 106 -6.37 4.38 8.76
C GLY A 106 -5.82 3.15 8.03
N SER A 107 -4.58 2.69 8.17
CA SER A 107 -4.05 1.54 7.40
C SER A 107 -4.85 0.25 7.66
N SER A 108 -5.20 -0.03 8.91
CA SER A 108 -6.04 -1.17 9.33
C SER A 108 -7.48 -1.09 8.78
N GLN A 109 -8.14 0.06 8.96
CA GLN A 109 -9.53 0.28 8.59
C GLN A 109 -9.69 0.43 7.07
N LEU A 110 -8.71 1.02 6.39
CA LEU A 110 -8.66 1.11 4.93
C LEU A 110 -8.55 -0.30 4.32
N LEU A 111 -7.65 -1.13 4.86
CA LEU A 111 -7.49 -2.52 4.41
C LEU A 111 -8.76 -3.33 4.68
N LEU A 112 -9.43 -3.15 5.82
CA LEU A 112 -10.71 -3.79 6.10
C LEU A 112 -11.80 -3.36 5.12
N ASN A 113 -12.00 -2.06 4.93
CA ASN A 113 -12.97 -1.52 3.97
C ASN A 113 -12.70 -2.02 2.56
N TRP A 114 -11.42 -2.05 2.17
CA TRP A 114 -11.01 -2.58 0.87
C TRP A 114 -11.27 -4.08 0.76
N ALA A 115 -10.99 -4.86 1.80
CA ALA A 115 -11.29 -6.29 1.82
C ALA A 115 -12.79 -6.56 1.63
N ILE A 116 -13.66 -5.75 2.25
CA ILE A 116 -15.11 -5.83 2.05
C ILE A 116 -15.47 -5.54 0.59
N VAL A 117 -14.94 -4.47 0.01
CA VAL A 117 -15.17 -4.14 -1.41
C VAL A 117 -14.72 -5.30 -2.32
N VAL A 118 -13.52 -5.83 -2.10
CA VAL A 118 -12.98 -6.92 -2.92
C VAL A 118 -13.80 -8.20 -2.75
N MET A 119 -14.21 -8.54 -1.53
CA MET A 119 -15.06 -9.69 -1.24
C MET A 119 -16.43 -9.60 -1.91
N LEU A 120 -17.02 -8.40 -1.97
CA LEU A 120 -18.33 -8.18 -2.59
C LEU A 120 -18.27 -8.16 -4.12
N PHE A 121 -17.28 -7.48 -4.71
CA PHE A 121 -17.24 -7.21 -6.15
C PHE A 121 -16.34 -8.17 -6.96
N GLN A 122 -15.40 -8.88 -6.33
CA GLN A 122 -14.41 -9.70 -7.04
C GLN A 122 -14.51 -11.20 -6.68
N ARG A 123 -15.72 -11.67 -6.35
CA ARG A 123 -15.97 -13.04 -5.88
C ARG A 123 -15.75 -14.13 -6.93
N ASN A 124 -15.69 -13.76 -8.21
CA ASN A 124 -15.52 -14.69 -9.32
C ASN A 124 -14.03 -14.92 -9.63
N PRO A 125 -13.66 -16.15 -10.07
CA PRO A 125 -12.31 -16.42 -10.54
C PRO A 125 -11.95 -15.47 -11.68
N ASP A 126 -10.68 -15.07 -11.72
CA ASP A 126 -10.22 -14.18 -12.77
C ASP A 126 -10.08 -14.90 -14.12
N VAL A 127 -9.98 -14.12 -15.19
CA VAL A 127 -9.80 -14.66 -16.55
C VAL A 127 -8.46 -15.40 -16.62
N PRO A 128 -8.42 -16.63 -17.18
CA PRO A 128 -7.19 -17.38 -17.31
C PRO A 128 -6.15 -16.63 -18.15
N ALA A 129 -4.87 -16.86 -17.86
CA ALA A 129 -3.82 -16.29 -18.68
C ALA A 129 -3.84 -16.90 -20.09
N LEU A 130 -3.40 -16.13 -21.09
CA LEU A 130 -3.34 -16.61 -22.47
C LEU A 130 -2.41 -17.82 -22.61
N ASP A 131 -1.36 -17.88 -21.79
CA ASP A 131 -0.45 -19.01 -21.69
C ASP A 131 -0.21 -19.31 -20.20
N GLU A 132 -0.64 -20.50 -19.77
CA GLU A 132 -0.44 -21.05 -18.42
C GLU A 132 0.52 -22.26 -18.44
N ILE A 133 1.05 -22.63 -19.62
CA ILE A 133 1.88 -23.82 -19.81
C ILE A 133 3.36 -23.44 -19.75
N THR A 134 3.74 -22.34 -20.39
CA THR A 134 5.12 -21.88 -20.43
C THR A 134 5.50 -21.23 -19.11
N ASP A 135 6.61 -21.68 -18.50
CA ASP A 135 7.10 -21.07 -17.27
C ASP A 135 7.61 -19.64 -17.52
N VAL A 136 7.37 -18.76 -16.55
CA VAL A 136 7.77 -17.37 -16.63
C VAL A 136 9.24 -17.21 -16.29
N GLY A 137 9.97 -16.48 -17.13
CA GLY A 137 11.39 -16.18 -16.90
C GLY A 137 11.67 -15.49 -15.56
N ILE A 138 12.85 -15.76 -14.99
CA ILE A 138 13.26 -15.31 -13.65
C ILE A 138 13.08 -13.79 -13.43
N VAL A 139 13.35 -12.99 -14.47
CA VAL A 139 13.23 -11.51 -14.41
C VAL A 139 11.79 -11.08 -14.17
N ARG A 140 10.83 -11.71 -14.85
CA ARG A 140 9.41 -11.36 -14.70
C ARG A 140 8.88 -11.80 -13.34
N LYS A 141 9.29 -12.96 -12.84
CA LYS A 141 9.01 -13.40 -11.47
C LYS A 141 9.58 -12.41 -10.44
N ALA A 142 10.81 -11.93 -10.64
CA ALA A 142 11.44 -10.94 -9.78
C ALA A 142 10.70 -9.60 -9.79
N VAL A 143 10.26 -9.11 -10.96
CA VAL A 143 9.47 -7.87 -11.07
C VAL A 143 8.12 -8.00 -10.37
N ALA A 144 7.42 -9.13 -10.52
CA ALA A 144 6.17 -9.38 -9.80
C ALA A 144 6.39 -9.33 -8.28
N MET A 145 7.42 -10.02 -7.79
CA MET A 145 7.76 -9.99 -6.36
C MET A 145 8.18 -8.59 -5.87
N ALA A 146 8.96 -7.85 -6.66
CA ALA A 146 9.35 -6.49 -6.33
C ALA A 146 8.15 -5.54 -6.24
N SER A 147 7.15 -5.70 -7.12
CA SER A 147 5.93 -4.90 -7.08
C SER A 147 5.09 -5.16 -5.82
N ILE A 148 4.99 -6.41 -5.39
CA ILE A 148 4.31 -6.78 -4.14
C ILE A 148 5.09 -6.25 -2.93
N ALA A 149 6.42 -6.36 -2.95
CA ALA A 149 7.25 -5.79 -1.90
C ALA A 149 7.04 -4.27 -1.80
N PHE A 150 7.04 -3.54 -2.92
CA PHE A 150 6.77 -2.11 -2.95
C PHE A 150 5.39 -1.77 -2.36
N ALA A 151 4.35 -2.57 -2.67
CA ALA A 151 3.03 -2.40 -2.09
C ALA A 151 3.05 -2.54 -0.56
N ILE A 152 3.74 -3.55 -0.03
CA ILE A 152 3.91 -3.76 1.42
C ILE A 152 4.61 -2.56 2.05
N LEU A 153 5.69 -2.04 1.45
CA LEU A 153 6.40 -0.86 1.94
C LEU A 153 5.50 0.38 2.03
N CYS A 154 4.49 0.50 1.17
CA CYS A 154 3.53 1.61 1.25
C CYS A 154 2.62 1.54 2.48
N PHE A 155 2.46 0.37 3.11
CA PHE A 155 1.67 0.23 4.35
C PHE A 155 2.54 0.26 5.61
N VAL A 156 3.87 0.33 5.47
CA VAL A 156 4.80 0.47 6.58
C VAL A 156 4.97 1.97 6.87
N PRO A 157 4.60 2.45 8.08
CA PRO A 157 4.84 3.83 8.45
C PRO A 157 6.34 4.11 8.56
N PHE A 158 6.75 5.33 8.25
CA PHE A 158 8.11 5.78 8.44
C PHE A 158 8.41 5.87 9.95
N PRO A 159 9.59 5.41 10.40
CA PRO A 159 9.94 5.49 11.81
C PRO A 159 10.07 6.96 12.23
N ASP A 160 9.09 7.46 12.98
CA ASP A 160 9.17 8.77 13.63
C ASP A 160 10.13 8.69 14.81
N ILE A 161 11.33 9.24 14.62
CA ILE A 161 12.32 9.38 15.69
C ILE A 161 11.88 10.47 16.70
N SER A 162 10.95 11.34 16.30
CA SER A 162 10.46 12.49 17.06
C SER A 162 9.55 12.13 18.24
N GLY A 163 8.99 10.92 18.30
CA GLY A 163 8.13 10.46 19.40
C GLY A 163 8.88 9.97 20.65
N ILE A 164 10.22 9.87 20.60
CA ILE A 164 11.05 9.42 21.74
C ILE A 164 11.53 10.62 22.59
N LEU A 165 11.34 11.86 22.13
CA LEU A 165 11.85 13.08 22.78
C LEU A 165 10.77 13.99 23.37
N TYR A 166 9.70 13.42 23.91
CA TYR A 166 8.83 14.11 24.89
C TYR A 166 8.67 13.26 26.14
#